data_AF-A0A3M1GFC6-F1
#
_entry.id   AF-A0A3M1GFC6-F1
#
_cell.length_a   1.000
_cell.length_b   1.000
_cell.length_c   1.000
_cell.angle_alpha   90.00
_cell.angle_beta   90.00
_cell.angle_gamma   90.00
#
_symmetry.space_group_name_H-M   'P 1'
#
loop_
_entity.id
_entity.type
_entity.pdbx_description
1 polymer ?
#
loop_
_entity_poly.entity_id
_entity_poly.type
_entity_poly.pdbx_seq_one_letter_code
_entity_poly.pdbx_strand_id
1 'polypeptide(L)'
;HSHNAVRITFDRDVRCEPWATSDFGGDHASAVSVFGDIVIFEVKFTDRFPRWIGEMVETFNLTRTGAAKYVDGLSRVEAGGLAAADPAMAARAFAL
;
A
#
# COMPACT_ATOMS: atom_id res chain seq x y z
N HIS A 1 -14.66 31.60 -9.02
CA HIS A 1 -13.89 31.00 -7.91
C HIS A 1 -13.25 29.72 -8.41
N SER A 2 -11.91 29.62 -8.44
CA SER A 2 -11.23 28.37 -8.78
C SER A 2 -11.24 27.44 -7.56
N HIS A 3 -11.75 26.23 -7.73
CA HIS A 3 -11.84 25.24 -6.66
C HIS A 3 -10.45 24.61 -6.40
N ASN A 4 -9.72 25.16 -5.43
CA ASN A 4 -8.49 24.56 -4.89
C ASN A 4 -8.87 23.45 -3.90
N ALA A 5 -9.45 22.37 -4.44
CA ALA A 5 -9.84 21.23 -3.65
C ALA A 5 -8.61 20.40 -3.28
N VAL A 6 -8.55 20.02 -2.01
CA VAL A 6 -7.52 19.13 -1.45
C VAL A 6 -8.24 17.98 -0.78
N ARG A 7 -7.79 16.76 -1.04
CA ARG A 7 -8.23 15.55 -0.35
C ARG A 7 -7.04 14.91 0.35
N ILE A 8 -7.26 14.54 1.60
CA ILE A 8 -6.25 13.94 2.47
C ILE A 8 -6.77 12.58 2.92
N THR A 9 -5.89 11.58 2.90
CA THR A 9 -6.15 10.28 3.51
C THR A 9 -4.98 9.86 4.39
N PHE A 10 -5.30 9.04 5.40
CA PHE A 10 -4.34 8.38 6.26
C PHE A 10 -4.64 6.89 6.20
N ASP A 11 -3.81 6.15 5.49
CA ASP A 11 -3.99 4.71 5.38
C ASP A 11 -3.16 4.07 6.48
N ARG A 12 -3.84 3.38 7.39
CA ARG A 12 -3.25 2.66 8.54
C ARG A 12 -3.52 1.18 8.36
N ASP A 13 -2.66 0.35 8.92
CA ASP A 13 -2.82 -1.12 8.88
C ASP A 13 -3.12 -1.62 7.46
N VAL A 14 -2.30 -1.17 6.51
CA VAL A 14 -2.45 -1.58 5.11
C VAL A 14 -2.03 -3.04 5.01
N ARG A 15 -2.98 -3.90 4.62
CA ARG A 15 -2.77 -5.33 4.45
C ARG A 15 -3.00 -5.77 3.01
N CYS A 16 -2.40 -6.90 2.65
CA CYS A 16 -2.54 -7.53 1.35
C CYS A 16 -2.72 -9.03 1.50
N GLU A 17 -3.59 -9.61 0.69
CA GLU A 17 -3.72 -11.06 0.52
C GLU A 17 -4.03 -11.39 -0.93
N PRO A 18 -3.66 -12.61 -1.39
CA PRO A 18 -4.11 -13.12 -2.67
C PRO A 18 -5.64 -13.20 -2.71
N TRP A 19 -6.25 -12.65 -3.76
CA TRP A 19 -7.67 -12.81 -4.01
C TRP A 19 -7.89 -13.39 -5.40
N ALA A 20 -8.35 -14.65 -5.47
CA ALA A 20 -8.56 -15.38 -6.72
C ALA A 20 -10.04 -15.76 -6.97
N THR A 21 -10.95 -15.29 -6.12
CA THR A 21 -12.38 -15.63 -6.18
C THR A 21 -13.24 -14.41 -6.50
N SER A 22 -14.47 -14.62 -6.94
CA SER A 22 -15.46 -13.54 -7.17
C SER A 22 -16.33 -13.23 -5.95
N ASP A 23 -16.13 -13.94 -4.84
CA ASP A 23 -16.72 -13.57 -3.56
C ASP A 23 -15.96 -12.35 -3.03
N PHE A 24 -16.62 -11.43 -2.34
CA PHE A 24 -16.00 -10.26 -1.69
C PHE A 24 -16.31 -10.21 -0.18
N GLY A 25 -16.97 -11.24 0.35
CA GLY A 25 -17.40 -11.33 1.75
C GLY A 25 -16.50 -12.16 2.66
N GLY A 26 -15.27 -12.49 2.25
CA GLY A 26 -14.41 -13.43 2.99
C GLY A 26 -13.69 -12.85 4.21
N ASP A 27 -13.26 -13.76 5.08
CA ASP A 27 -12.42 -13.49 6.25
C ASP A 27 -10.96 -13.26 5.80
N HIS A 28 -10.41 -12.08 6.08
CA HIS A 28 -9.06 -11.65 5.70
C HIS A 28 -7.96 -12.25 6.59
N ALA A 29 -8.14 -13.50 7.02
CA ALA A 29 -7.30 -14.17 8.00
C ALA A 29 -5.86 -14.41 7.50
N SER A 30 -5.66 -14.40 6.18
CA SER A 30 -4.33 -14.57 5.54
C SER A 30 -3.62 -13.26 5.21
N ALA A 31 -4.22 -12.11 5.54
CA ALA A 31 -3.68 -10.83 5.13
C ALA A 31 -2.37 -10.48 5.84
N VAL A 32 -1.34 -10.17 5.04
CA VAL A 32 -0.03 -9.76 5.52
C VAL A 32 0.06 -8.24 5.60
N SER A 33 0.76 -7.72 6.62
CA SER A 33 1.02 -6.29 6.74
C SER A 33 2.02 -5.82 5.67
N VAL A 34 1.67 -4.76 4.94
CA VAL A 34 2.48 -4.25 3.82
C VAL A 34 3.55 -3.27 4.31
N PHE A 35 3.15 -2.34 5.18
CA PHE A 35 4.00 -1.25 5.67
C PHE A 35 4.23 -1.31 7.20
N GLY A 36 3.81 -2.38 7.88
CA GLY A 36 3.90 -2.48 9.34
C GLY A 36 3.11 -1.35 10.02
N ASP A 37 3.74 -0.71 11.00
CA ASP A 37 3.15 0.40 11.77
C ASP A 37 3.22 1.77 11.05
N ILE A 38 3.74 1.81 9.82
CA ILE A 38 3.84 3.05 9.05
C ILE A 38 2.45 3.48 8.58
N VAL A 39 2.12 4.76 8.84
CA VAL A 39 0.91 5.41 8.33
C VAL A 39 1.23 6.13 7.02
N ILE A 40 0.49 5.82 5.96
CA ILE A 40 0.65 6.48 4.67
C ILE A 40 -0.23 7.73 4.65
N PHE A 41 0.42 8.89 4.66
CA PHE A 41 -0.23 10.18 4.46
C PHE A 41 -0.26 10.53 2.97
N GLU A 42 -1.44 10.51 2.36
CA GLU A 42 -1.62 10.78 0.92
C GLU A 42 -2.41 12.07 0.71
N VAL A 43 -1.91 12.92 -0.20
CA VAL A 43 -2.50 14.21 -0.56
C VAL A 43 -2.83 14.22 -2.04
N LYS A 44 -4.08 14.55 -2.37
CA LYS A 44 -4.53 14.83 -3.74
C LYS A 44 -4.96 16.28 -3.84
N PHE A 45 -4.52 16.99 -4.87
CA PHE A 45 -4.84 18.38 -5.11
C PHE A 45 -5.10 18.61 -6.60
N THR A 46 -5.92 19.61 -6.93
CA THR A 46 -6.36 19.89 -8.31
C THR A 46 -5.52 20.95 -9.04
N ASP A 47 -4.87 21.85 -8.30
CA ASP A 47 -4.07 22.94 -8.87
C ASP A 47 -2.63 22.91 -8.31
N ARG A 48 -2.29 23.84 -7.40
CA ARG A 48 -0.96 23.88 -6.79
C ARG A 48 -0.91 23.09 -5.50
N PHE A 49 0.26 22.50 -5.24
CA PHE A 49 0.55 21.91 -3.94
C PHE A 49 0.42 22.99 -2.84
N PRO A 50 -0.46 22.81 -1.84
CA PRO A 50 -0.70 23.83 -0.82
C PRO A 50 0.52 24.04 0.08
N ARG A 51 0.92 25.30 0.28
CA ARG A 51 2.08 25.69 1.11
C ARG A 51 2.03 25.07 2.52
N TRP A 52 0.85 25.12 3.14
CA TRP A 52 0.65 24.61 4.50
C TRP A 52 0.91 23.09 4.62
N ILE A 53 0.74 22.31 3.55
CA ILE A 53 1.08 20.88 3.55
C ILE A 53 2.60 20.71 3.53
N GLY A 54 3.33 21.58 2.82
CA GLY A 54 4.79 21.62 2.87
C GLY A 54 5.29 21.91 4.28
N GLU A 55 4.75 22.96 4.92
CA GLU A 55 5.06 23.30 6.31
C GLU A 55 4.76 22.14 7.26
N MET A 56 3.66 21.41 7.05
CA MET A 56 3.30 20.24 7.84
C MET A 56 4.29 19.08 7.67
N VAL A 57 4.68 18.76 6.42
CA VAL A 57 5.69 17.73 6.13
C VAL A 57 7.00 18.04 6.83
N GLU A 58 7.43 19.30 6.82
CA GLU A 58 8.65 19.77 7.50
C GLU A 58 8.50 19.72 9.03
N THR A 59 7.39 20.25 9.57
CA THR A 59 7.16 20.36 11.02
C THR A 59 7.09 18.98 11.69
N PHE A 60 6.45 18.00 11.05
CA PHE A 60 6.34 16.64 11.58
C PHE A 60 7.45 15.71 11.08
N ASN A 61 8.45 16.24 10.36
CA ASN A 61 9.56 15.48 9.80
C ASN A 61 9.09 14.24 9.01
N LEU A 62 8.07 14.41 8.16
CA LEU A 62 7.49 13.32 7.38
C LEU A 62 8.41 12.94 6.22
N THR A 63 8.54 11.65 5.97
CA THR A 63 9.29 11.15 4.81
C THR A 63 8.40 11.21 3.57
N ARG A 64 8.80 11.98 2.55
CA ARG A 64 8.10 12.04 1.27
C ARG A 64 8.58 10.93 0.33
N THR A 65 7.78 9.89 0.17
CA THR A 65 8.06 8.75 -0.71
C THR A 65 6.78 8.24 -1.37
N GLY A 66 6.92 7.37 -2.37
CA GLY A 66 5.81 6.58 -2.90
C GLY A 66 5.44 5.42 -1.98
N ALA A 67 4.19 4.99 -2.04
CA ALA A 67 3.69 3.78 -1.39
C ALA A 67 2.85 2.99 -2.40
N ALA A 68 3.49 2.05 -3.10
CA ALA A 68 2.89 1.29 -4.18
C ALA A 68 2.14 0.06 -3.62
N LYS A 69 1.02 0.31 -2.92
CA LYS A 69 0.25 -0.67 -2.14
C LYS A 69 0.13 -2.06 -2.78
N TYR A 70 -0.14 -2.13 -4.09
CA TYR A 70 -0.26 -3.39 -4.83
C TYR A 70 1.08 -4.11 -4.99
N VAL A 71 2.10 -3.43 -5.53
CA VAL A 71 3.42 -4.04 -5.80
C VAL A 71 4.11 -4.37 -4.48
N ASP A 72 4.10 -3.44 -3.53
CA ASP A 72 4.63 -3.66 -2.19
C ASP A 72 3.90 -4.81 -1.49
N GLY A 73 2.57 -4.90 -1.65
CA GLY A 73 1.77 -6.00 -1.13
C GLY A 73 2.12 -7.34 -1.76
N LEU A 74 2.26 -7.39 -3.08
CA LEU A 74 2.67 -8.59 -3.82
C LEU A 74 4.05 -9.08 -3.35
N SER A 75 5.02 -8.19 -3.23
CA SER A 75 6.35 -8.55 -2.73
C SER A 75 6.33 -9.12 -1.32
N ARG A 76 5.40 -8.66 -0.47
CA ARG A 76 5.23 -9.18 0.90
C ARG A 76 4.57 -10.54 0.91
N VAL A 77 3.55 -10.74 0.08
CA VAL A 77 2.87 -12.02 -0.09
C VAL A 77 3.84 -13.06 -0.65
N GLU A 78 4.65 -12.72 -1.65
CA GLU A 78 5.68 -13.61 -2.21
C GLU A 78 6.75 -13.96 -1.17
N ALA A 79 7.22 -12.99 -0.39
CA ALA A 79 8.18 -13.21 0.69
C ALA A 79 7.63 -14.12 1.81
N GLY A 80 6.35 -13.96 2.17
CA GLY A 80 5.66 -14.87 3.08
C GLY A 80 5.41 -16.25 2.47
N GLY A 81 5.19 -16.29 1.15
CA GLY A 81 5.04 -17.51 0.36
C GLY A 81 6.34 -18.31 0.23
N LEU A 82 7.52 -17.68 0.16
CA LEU A 82 8.81 -18.39 0.16
C LEU A 82 9.10 -19.11 1.49
N ALA A 83 8.50 -18.67 2.59
CA ALA A 83 8.56 -19.39 3.87
C ALA A 83 7.55 -20.55 3.96
N ALA A 84 6.54 -20.59 3.09
CA ALA A 84 5.45 -21.57 3.09
C ALA A 84 5.38 -22.46 1.84
N ALA A 85 6.19 -22.19 0.81
CA ALA A 85 6.16 -22.91 -0.45
C ALA A 85 6.89 -24.26 -0.31
N ASP A 86 6.12 -25.33 -0.44
CA ASP A 86 6.61 -26.65 -0.84
C ASP A 86 7.56 -26.49 -2.05
N PRO A 87 8.78 -27.09 -2.01
CA PRO A 87 9.75 -27.05 -3.11
C PRO A 87 9.20 -27.42 -4.49
N ALA A 88 8.08 -28.15 -4.57
CA ALA A 88 7.45 -28.53 -5.83
C ALA A 88 6.78 -27.37 -6.60
N MET A 89 6.37 -26.28 -5.92
CA MET A 89 5.60 -25.21 -6.58
C MET A 89 6.48 -24.12 -7.24
N ALA A 90 7.73 -23.99 -6.82
CA ALA A 90 8.69 -23.03 -7.36
C ALA A 90 9.06 -23.30 -8.84
N ALA A 91 8.82 -24.51 -9.34
CA ALA A 91 9.21 -24.94 -10.68
C ALA A 91 8.30 -24.47 -11.84
N ARG A 92 7.20 -23.73 -11.58
CA ARG A 92 6.26 -23.31 -12.64
C ARG A 92 6.16 -21.80 -12.88
N ALA A 93 6.85 -20.96 -12.11
CA ALA A 93 6.68 -19.51 -12.19
C ALA A 93 7.64 -18.76 -13.16
N PHE A 94 8.61 -19.45 -13.79
CA PHE A 94 9.57 -18.82 -14.72
C PHE A 94 9.33 -19.18 -16.20
N ALA A 95 8.08 -19.21 -16.63
CA ALA A 95 7.76 -19.29 -18.06
C ALA A 95 6.62 -18.35 -18.42
N LEU A 96 6.95 -17.06 -18.56
CA LEU A 96 6.41 -16.14 -19.55
C LEU A 96 7.49 -15.12 -19.91
#